data_AF-A0A524DBW5-F1
#
_entry.id   AF-A0A524DBW5-F1
#
_cell.length_a   1.000
_cell.length_b   1.000
_cell.length_c   1.000
_cell.angle_alpha   90.00
_cell.angle_beta   90.00
_cell.angle_gamma   90.00
#
_symmetry.space_group_name_H-M   'P 1'
#
loop_
_entity.id
_entity.type
_entity.pdbx_description
1 polymer ?
#
loop_
_entity_poly.entity_id
_entity_poly.type
_entity_poly.pdbx_seq_one_letter_code
_entity_poly.pdbx_strand_id
1 'polypeptide(L)'
;MLQIEESFTESLKRINFTFQNHKILTECIQDYKDINLFNTKLGPFKKGKKYSLKFFVAAHLINQNILKILPEERCDNVVVQRFAMRERENQELKELEDPLFLNKLKEFRRFIKLEMRKGEIPKFNFDKFNSFMANLIDSRLLKLLKLGSINLSVDDEHTLTSSEKVFYKKVSKLIKAWREFFLSGI
;
A
#
# COMPACT_ATOMS: atom_id res chain seq x y z
N MET A 1 34.97 -2.58 3.33
CA MET A 1 33.70 -2.79 2.61
C MET A 1 32.81 -1.59 2.91
N LEU A 2 32.65 -0.67 1.96
CA LEU A 2 31.79 0.52 2.15
C LEU A 2 30.34 0.04 2.22
N GLN A 3 29.75 0.07 3.42
CA GLN A 3 28.30 -0.09 3.55
C GLN A 3 27.66 1.16 2.94
N ILE A 4 27.19 1.06 1.71
CA ILE A 4 26.33 2.07 1.12
C ILE A 4 25.01 1.99 1.89
N GLU A 5 24.77 2.94 2.79
CA GLU A 5 23.52 3.01 3.54
C GLU A 5 22.38 3.27 2.54
N GLU A 6 21.45 2.33 2.41
CA GLU A 6 20.31 2.49 1.51
C GLU A 6 19.47 3.70 1.95
N SER A 7 19.25 4.64 1.03
CA SER A 7 18.42 5.80 1.30
C SER A 7 17.01 5.35 1.68
N PHE A 8 16.35 6.09 2.57
CA PHE A 8 14.98 5.75 3.01
C PHE A 8 14.03 5.59 1.82
N THR A 9 14.16 6.47 0.83
CA THR A 9 13.36 6.47 -0.38
C THR A 9 13.58 5.20 -1.22
N GLU A 10 14.80 4.69 -1.33
CA GLU A 10 15.07 3.45 -2.06
C GLU A 10 14.46 2.23 -1.38
N SER A 11 14.52 2.14 -0.05
CA SER A 11 13.82 1.08 0.69
C SER A 11 12.30 1.12 0.45
N LEU A 12 11.70 2.31 0.45
CA LEU A 12 10.27 2.47 0.15
C LEU A 12 9.92 2.07 -1.29
N LYS A 13 10.76 2.45 -2.27
CA LYS A 13 10.58 2.05 -3.67
C LYS A 13 10.66 0.53 -3.82
N ARG A 14 11.62 -0.12 -3.14
CA ARG A 14 11.78 -1.58 -3.14
C ARG A 14 10.56 -2.29 -2.57
N ILE A 15 10.01 -1.83 -1.45
CA ILE A 15 8.78 -2.38 -0.86
C ILE A 15 7.60 -2.22 -1.82
N ASN A 16 7.49 -1.05 -2.45
CA ASN A 16 6.44 -0.82 -3.45
C ASN A 16 6.60 -1.72 -4.68
N PHE A 17 7.85 -1.98 -5.10
CA PHE A 17 8.14 -2.92 -6.18
C PHE A 17 7.77 -4.36 -5.81
N THR A 18 7.96 -4.77 -4.55
CA THR A 18 7.45 -6.05 -4.02
C THR A 18 5.93 -6.13 -4.17
N PHE A 19 5.19 -5.08 -3.77
CA PHE A 19 3.74 -5.06 -3.97
C PHE A 19 3.34 -5.14 -5.44
N GLN A 20 4.04 -4.43 -6.34
CA GLN A 20 3.75 -4.49 -7.78
C GLN A 20 3.95 -5.89 -8.39
N ASN A 21 4.75 -6.74 -7.76
CA ASN A 21 4.94 -8.14 -8.13
C ASN A 21 3.99 -9.10 -7.41
N HIS A 22 3.22 -8.63 -6.43
CA HIS A 22 2.20 -9.42 -5.76
C HIS A 22 1.04 -9.73 -6.72
N LYS A 23 0.38 -10.88 -6.54
CA LYS A 23 -0.75 -11.27 -7.39
C LYS A 23 -2.03 -10.62 -6.89
N ILE A 24 -2.87 -10.17 -7.80
CA ILE A 24 -4.21 -9.67 -7.52
C ILE A 24 -5.26 -10.44 -8.31
N LEU A 25 -6.47 -10.53 -7.77
CA LEU A 25 -7.60 -11.18 -8.43
C LEU A 25 -8.30 -10.23 -9.39
N THR A 26 -8.50 -10.70 -10.62
CA THR A 26 -9.15 -9.95 -11.71
C THR A 26 -10.16 -10.81 -12.45
N GLU A 27 -11.09 -10.17 -13.17
CA GLU A 27 -12.01 -10.81 -14.10
C GLU A 27 -11.86 -10.18 -15.49
N CYS A 28 -11.84 -11.02 -16.51
CA CYS A 28 -11.78 -10.59 -17.89
C CYS A 28 -13.15 -10.10 -18.38
N ILE A 29 -13.22 -8.89 -18.93
CA ILE A 29 -14.48 -8.26 -19.35
C ILE A 29 -14.80 -8.46 -20.83
N GLN A 30 -13.80 -8.83 -21.63
CA GLN A 30 -13.91 -9.13 -23.05
C GLN A 30 -12.81 -10.11 -23.49
N ASP A 31 -13.09 -10.99 -24.44
CA ASP A 31 -12.08 -11.92 -24.96
C ASP A 31 -10.87 -11.15 -25.48
N TYR A 32 -9.68 -11.62 -25.10
CA TYR A 32 -8.43 -10.99 -25.50
C TYR A 32 -7.38 -12.05 -25.78
N LYS A 33 -6.66 -11.86 -26.89
CA LYS A 33 -5.58 -12.76 -27.29
C LYS A 33 -4.48 -12.83 -26.22
N ASP A 34 -3.61 -13.83 -26.34
CA ASP A 34 -2.44 -13.88 -25.50
C ASP A 34 -1.49 -12.69 -25.73
N ILE A 35 -0.74 -12.36 -24.69
CA ILE A 35 0.36 -11.40 -24.73
C ILE A 35 1.67 -12.11 -24.43
N ASN A 36 2.73 -11.74 -25.14
CA ASN A 36 4.08 -12.19 -24.84
C ASN A 36 4.79 -11.16 -23.97
N LEU A 37 5.19 -11.58 -22.77
CA LEU A 37 5.93 -10.76 -21.82
C LEU A 37 7.22 -11.49 -21.45
N PHE A 38 8.37 -10.99 -21.91
CA PHE A 38 9.69 -11.60 -21.66
C PHE A 38 9.71 -13.12 -21.88
N ASN A 39 9.29 -13.58 -23.07
CA ASN A 39 9.16 -14.99 -23.44
C ASN A 39 8.17 -15.81 -22.59
N THR A 40 7.35 -15.17 -21.77
CA THR A 40 6.23 -15.81 -21.07
C THR A 40 4.93 -15.43 -21.77
N LYS A 41 4.18 -16.45 -22.22
CA LYS A 41 2.87 -16.28 -22.82
C LYS A 41 1.82 -16.14 -21.71
N LEU A 42 1.07 -15.04 -21.69
CA LEU A 42 -0.01 -14.78 -20.74
C LEU A 42 -1.34 -14.73 -21.49
N GLY A 43 -2.31 -15.53 -21.04
CA GLY A 43 -3.59 -15.72 -21.73
C GLY A 43 -3.59 -16.95 -22.64
N PRO A 44 -4.53 -17.06 -23.59
CA PRO A 44 -5.57 -16.08 -23.93
C PRO A 44 -6.55 -15.83 -22.77
N PHE A 45 -7.12 -14.62 -22.73
CA PHE A 45 -8.10 -14.22 -21.74
C PHE A 45 -9.52 -14.41 -22.29
N LYS A 46 -10.40 -15.02 -21.49
CA LYS A 46 -11.79 -15.28 -21.86
C LYS A 46 -12.74 -14.47 -20.97
N LYS A 47 -13.75 -13.85 -21.57
CA LYS A 47 -14.76 -13.07 -20.88
C LYS A 47 -15.40 -13.86 -19.73
N GLY A 48 -15.54 -13.21 -18.58
CA GLY A 48 -16.09 -13.78 -17.35
C GLY A 48 -15.16 -14.73 -16.59
N LYS A 49 -13.97 -15.08 -17.14
CA LYS A 49 -12.99 -15.88 -16.40
C LYS A 49 -12.18 -15.01 -15.44
N LYS A 50 -11.88 -15.58 -14.28
CA LYS A 50 -11.05 -14.98 -13.23
C LYS A 50 -9.59 -15.34 -13.44
N TYR A 51 -8.70 -14.40 -13.18
CA TYR A 51 -7.26 -14.56 -13.32
C TYR A 51 -6.54 -13.95 -12.12
N SER A 52 -5.55 -14.69 -11.60
CA SER A 52 -4.62 -14.23 -10.57
C SER A 52 -3.31 -13.82 -11.24
N LEU A 53 -3.08 -12.52 -11.38
CA LEU A 53 -1.96 -11.95 -12.14
C LEU A 53 -1.15 -11.02 -11.24
N LYS A 54 0.16 -10.92 -11.52
CA LYS A 54 0.99 -9.89 -10.87
C LYS A 54 0.37 -8.51 -11.09
N PHE A 55 0.37 -7.68 -10.05
CA PHE A 55 -0.28 -6.38 -10.06
C PHE A 55 0.16 -5.55 -11.28
N PHE A 56 1.45 -5.51 -11.60
CA PHE A 56 1.94 -4.70 -12.73
C PHE A 56 1.35 -5.14 -14.08
N VAL A 57 1.13 -6.44 -14.27
CA VAL A 57 0.51 -7.01 -15.48
C VAL A 57 -0.98 -6.68 -15.49
N ALA A 58 -1.67 -6.97 -14.38
CA ALA A 58 -3.09 -6.70 -14.22
C ALA A 58 -3.40 -5.21 -14.46
N ALA A 59 -2.62 -4.31 -13.86
CA ALA A 59 -2.81 -2.87 -14.00
C ALA A 59 -2.73 -2.39 -15.45
N HIS A 60 -1.81 -2.96 -16.23
CA HIS A 60 -1.71 -2.64 -17.65
C HIS A 60 -2.98 -3.05 -18.41
N LEU A 61 -3.46 -4.28 -18.19
CA LEU A 61 -4.65 -4.81 -18.85
C LEU A 61 -5.95 -4.12 -18.39
N ILE A 62 -6.02 -3.67 -17.12
CA ILE A 62 -7.14 -2.87 -16.60
C ILE A 62 -7.18 -1.50 -17.28
N ASN A 63 -6.02 -0.85 -17.45
CA ASN A 63 -5.95 0.44 -18.15
C ASN A 63 -6.45 0.35 -19.60
N GLN A 64 -6.32 -0.83 -20.22
CA GLN A 64 -6.78 -1.12 -21.57
C GLN A 64 -8.23 -1.65 -21.64
N ASN A 65 -8.99 -1.64 -20.53
CA ASN A 65 -10.35 -2.20 -20.47
C ASN A 65 -10.42 -3.69 -20.89
N ILE A 66 -9.41 -4.49 -20.54
CA ILE A 66 -9.41 -5.95 -20.81
C ILE A 66 -9.81 -6.72 -19.55
N LEU A 67 -9.33 -6.26 -18.39
CA LEU A 67 -9.63 -6.83 -17.09
C LEU A 67 -10.31 -5.78 -16.19
N LYS A 68 -11.06 -6.25 -15.20
CA LYS A 68 -11.50 -5.47 -14.05
C LYS A 68 -11.02 -6.12 -12.76
N ILE A 69 -10.82 -5.32 -11.72
CA ILE A 69 -10.48 -5.80 -10.38
C ILE A 69 -11.72 -6.46 -9.77
N LEU A 70 -11.54 -7.65 -9.20
CA LEU A 70 -12.61 -8.36 -8.51
C LEU A 70 -13.00 -7.64 -7.21
N PRO A 71 -14.29 -7.68 -6.79
CA PRO A 71 -14.75 -6.94 -5.61
C PRO A 71 -13.96 -7.23 -4.33
N GLU A 72 -13.54 -8.47 -4.12
CA GLU A 72 -12.78 -8.93 -2.95
C GLU A 72 -11.37 -8.32 -2.90
N GLU A 73 -10.84 -7.91 -4.06
CA GLU A 73 -9.51 -7.33 -4.20
C GLU A 73 -9.56 -5.78 -4.16
N ARG A 74 -10.75 -5.19 -4.34
CA ARG A 74 -10.92 -3.73 -4.42
C ARG A 74 -10.44 -3.03 -3.16
N CYS A 75 -9.89 -1.84 -3.36
CA CYS A 75 -9.51 -0.91 -2.31
C CYS A 75 -10.03 0.47 -2.69
N ASP A 76 -11.33 0.70 -2.44
CA ASP A 76 -12.05 1.91 -2.80
C ASP A 76 -12.20 2.87 -1.61
N ASN A 77 -12.89 4.01 -1.81
CA ASN A 77 -13.09 4.99 -0.75
C ASN A 77 -13.83 4.42 0.47
N VAL A 78 -14.68 3.41 0.32
CA VAL A 78 -15.41 2.78 1.42
C VAL A 78 -14.45 1.92 2.25
N VAL A 79 -13.60 1.15 1.58
CA VAL A 79 -12.53 0.38 2.24
C VAL A 79 -11.60 1.32 3.00
N VAL A 80 -11.07 2.36 2.35
CA VAL A 80 -10.15 3.31 3.01
C VAL A 80 -10.82 4.03 4.17
N GLN A 81 -12.08 4.44 4.03
CA GLN A 81 -12.85 5.06 5.11
C GLN A 81 -12.91 4.17 6.35
N ARG A 82 -13.23 2.87 6.16
CA ARG A 82 -13.31 1.91 7.28
C ARG A 82 -12.00 1.83 8.04
N PHE A 83 -10.87 1.73 7.33
CA PHE A 83 -9.55 1.70 7.96
C PHE A 83 -9.21 3.02 8.63
N ALA A 84 -9.48 4.17 7.99
CA ALA A 84 -9.22 5.48 8.58
C ALA A 84 -10.04 5.72 9.86
N MET A 85 -11.31 5.30 9.90
CA MET A 85 -12.15 5.39 11.09
C MET A 85 -11.63 4.47 12.21
N ARG A 86 -11.37 3.20 11.89
CA ARG A 86 -10.79 2.24 12.84
C ARG A 86 -9.47 2.74 13.41
N GLU A 87 -8.61 3.33 12.59
CA GLU A 87 -7.36 3.90 13.04
C GLU A 87 -7.58 5.09 13.98
N ARG A 88 -8.49 6.01 13.63
CA ARG A 88 -8.77 7.21 14.43
C ARG A 88 -9.36 6.90 15.80
N GLU A 89 -10.27 5.93 15.88
CA GLU A 89 -10.98 5.58 17.12
C GLU A 89 -10.09 4.89 18.16
N ASN A 90 -8.94 4.34 17.73
CA ASN A 90 -8.03 3.61 18.59
C ASN A 90 -6.79 4.44 18.93
N GLN A 91 -6.35 4.39 20.18
CA GLN A 91 -5.12 5.08 20.59
C GLN A 91 -3.84 4.36 20.13
N GLU A 92 -3.90 3.03 20.00
CA GLU A 92 -2.82 2.17 19.53
C GLU A 92 -2.94 1.91 18.03
N LEU A 93 -1.84 1.48 17.40
CA LEU A 93 -1.87 1.00 16.02
C LEU A 93 -2.74 -0.25 15.95
N LYS A 94 -3.59 -0.31 14.93
CA LYS A 94 -4.30 -1.56 14.62
C LYS A 94 -3.56 -2.34 13.57
N GLU A 95 -3.56 -3.65 13.77
CA GLU A 95 -3.07 -4.60 12.79
C GLU A 95 -3.83 -4.42 11.48
N LEU A 96 -3.05 -4.33 10.41
CA LEU A 96 -3.53 -4.34 9.05
C LEU A 96 -3.42 -5.76 8.52
N GLU A 97 -4.43 -6.21 7.79
CA GLU A 97 -4.53 -7.59 7.27
C GLU A 97 -3.36 -7.97 6.33
N ASP A 98 -2.63 -6.98 5.81
CA ASP A 98 -1.53 -7.17 4.86
C ASP A 98 -0.34 -6.24 5.21
N PRO A 99 0.89 -6.77 5.37
CA PRO A 99 2.12 -5.97 5.52
C PRO A 99 2.39 -4.99 4.36
N LEU A 100 1.72 -5.13 3.22
CA LEU A 100 1.82 -4.24 2.05
C LEU A 100 0.57 -3.38 1.86
N PHE A 101 -0.34 -3.31 2.85
CA PHE A 101 -1.61 -2.58 2.74
C PHE A 101 -1.45 -1.10 2.33
N LEU A 102 -0.50 -0.36 2.91
CA LEU A 102 -0.27 1.04 2.51
C LEU A 102 0.22 1.16 1.06
N ASN A 103 1.00 0.18 0.58
CA ASN A 103 1.41 0.11 -0.82
C ASN A 103 0.21 -0.22 -1.73
N LYS A 104 -0.69 -1.10 -1.29
CA LYS A 104 -1.97 -1.37 -1.97
C LYS A 104 -2.78 -0.10 -2.13
N LEU A 105 -2.98 0.69 -1.07
CA LEU A 105 -3.68 1.97 -1.14
C LEU A 105 -3.06 2.93 -2.17
N LYS A 106 -1.73 3.10 -2.10
CA LYS A 106 -0.98 3.94 -3.03
C LYS A 106 -1.21 3.50 -4.48
N GLU A 107 -1.17 2.20 -4.75
CA GLU A 107 -1.31 1.67 -6.10
C GLU A 107 -2.76 1.55 -6.58
N PHE A 108 -3.75 1.45 -5.70
CA PHE A 108 -5.16 1.44 -6.07
C PHE A 108 -5.69 2.85 -6.36
N ARG A 109 -5.06 3.89 -5.81
CA ARG A 109 -5.38 5.29 -6.11
C ARG A 109 -5.42 5.59 -7.62
N ARG A 110 -4.54 4.98 -8.41
CA ARG A 110 -4.54 5.17 -9.89
C ARG A 110 -5.78 4.58 -10.55
N PHE A 111 -6.35 3.49 -10.03
CA PHE A 111 -7.55 2.90 -10.60
C PHE A 111 -8.77 3.76 -10.30
N ILE A 112 -8.95 4.23 -9.07
CA ILE A 112 -10.05 5.15 -8.74
C ILE A 112 -9.93 6.45 -9.55
N LYS A 113 -8.71 6.97 -9.70
CA LYS A 113 -8.47 8.14 -10.57
C LYS A 113 -8.85 7.87 -12.02
N LEU A 114 -8.61 6.65 -12.51
CA LEU A 114 -8.98 6.24 -13.87
C LEU A 114 -10.50 6.11 -14.02
N GLU A 115 -11.17 5.41 -13.11
CA GLU A 115 -12.64 5.27 -13.07
C GLU A 115 -13.30 6.66 -13.04
N MET A 116 -12.77 7.58 -12.23
CA MET A 116 -13.22 8.97 -12.16
C MET A 116 -13.05 9.71 -13.50
N ARG A 117 -11.90 9.53 -14.16
CA ARG A 117 -11.63 10.17 -15.48
C ARG A 117 -12.52 9.63 -16.58
N LYS A 118 -12.93 8.36 -16.49
CA LYS A 118 -13.87 7.72 -17.42
C LYS A 118 -15.33 8.08 -17.13
N GLY A 119 -15.61 8.79 -16.03
CA GLY A 119 -16.98 9.10 -15.60
C GLY A 119 -17.71 7.92 -14.97
N GLU A 120 -17.01 6.83 -14.64
CA GLU A 120 -17.58 5.63 -14.02
C GLU A 120 -17.93 5.85 -12.54
N ILE A 121 -17.22 6.79 -11.89
CA ILE A 121 -17.52 7.23 -10.53
C ILE A 121 -17.52 8.77 -10.44
N PRO A 122 -18.30 9.36 -9.51
CA PRO A 122 -18.25 10.78 -9.24
C PRO A 122 -16.87 11.25 -8.74
N LYS A 123 -16.46 12.46 -9.10
CA LYS A 123 -15.22 13.11 -8.60
C LYS A 123 -15.12 13.07 -7.08
N PHE A 124 -16.24 13.30 -6.39
CA PHE A 124 -16.32 13.28 -4.94
C PHE A 124 -15.85 11.96 -4.30
N ASN A 125 -16.00 10.81 -4.98
CA ASN A 125 -15.51 9.53 -4.46
C ASN A 125 -13.97 9.47 -4.47
N PHE A 126 -13.33 10.01 -5.52
CA PHE A 126 -11.87 10.14 -5.57
C PHE A 126 -11.35 11.14 -4.54
N ASP A 127 -12.05 12.26 -4.33
CA ASP A 127 -11.69 13.24 -3.31
C ASP A 127 -11.81 12.63 -1.89
N LYS A 128 -12.90 11.89 -1.61
CA LYS A 128 -13.07 11.11 -0.38
C LYS A 128 -11.94 10.10 -0.17
N PHE A 129 -11.59 9.34 -1.21
CA PHE A 129 -10.48 8.39 -1.13
C PHE A 129 -9.18 9.09 -0.70
N ASN A 130 -8.84 10.21 -1.34
CA ASN A 130 -7.62 10.96 -1.00
C ASN A 130 -7.68 11.50 0.44
N SER A 131 -8.83 12.03 0.86
CA SER A 131 -9.01 12.55 2.23
C SER A 131 -8.86 11.45 3.29
N PHE A 132 -9.53 10.31 3.11
CA PHE A 132 -9.40 9.19 4.04
C PHE A 132 -8.00 8.58 4.04
N MET A 133 -7.36 8.50 2.87
CA MET A 133 -5.97 8.03 2.78
C MET A 133 -5.02 8.97 3.53
N ALA A 134 -5.16 10.29 3.39
CA ALA A 134 -4.34 11.25 4.13
C ALA A 134 -4.55 11.11 5.65
N ASN A 135 -5.80 11.09 6.10
CA ASN A 135 -6.14 10.93 7.51
C ASN A 135 -5.57 9.62 8.11
N LEU A 136 -5.64 8.52 7.35
CA LEU A 136 -5.07 7.24 7.78
C LEU A 136 -3.54 7.34 7.93
N ILE A 137 -2.86 7.90 6.94
CA ILE A 137 -1.39 8.05 6.97
C ILE A 137 -0.97 8.96 8.12
N ASP A 138 -1.63 10.11 8.30
CA ASP A 138 -1.28 11.07 9.36
C ASP A 138 -1.54 10.48 10.75
N SER A 139 -2.67 9.77 10.94
CA SER A 139 -2.98 9.10 12.20
C SER A 139 -1.95 8.04 12.55
N ARG A 140 -1.57 7.18 11.60
CA ARG A 140 -0.54 6.15 11.81
C ARG A 140 0.83 6.77 12.04
N LEU A 141 1.18 7.84 11.34
CA LEU A 141 2.44 8.57 11.55
C LEU A 141 2.56 9.06 12.99
N LEU A 142 1.54 9.73 13.53
CA LEU A 142 1.57 10.21 14.92
C LEU A 142 1.77 9.07 15.93
N LYS A 143 1.10 7.93 15.70
CA LYS A 143 1.25 6.74 16.54
C LYS A 143 2.63 6.11 16.42
N LEU A 144 3.21 6.07 15.21
CA LEU A 144 4.59 5.62 14.99
C LEU A 144 5.62 6.49 15.71
N LEU A 145 5.42 7.81 15.73
CA LEU A 145 6.30 8.72 16.49
C LEU A 145 6.22 8.47 18.00
N LYS A 146 5.01 8.23 18.51
CA LYS A 146 4.80 7.84 19.91
C LYS A 146 5.50 6.51 20.23
N LEU A 147 5.31 5.50 19.38
CA LEU A 147 5.99 4.19 19.51
C LEU A 147 7.51 4.32 19.40
N GLY A 148 8.03 5.18 18.52
CA GLY A 148 9.46 5.42 18.35
C GLY A 148 10.15 5.95 19.60
N SER A 149 9.37 6.60 20.48
CA SER A 149 9.82 7.12 21.77
C SER A 149 9.89 6.05 22.87
N ILE A 150 9.37 4.84 22.62
CA ILE A 150 9.31 3.71 23.56
C ILE A 150 10.03 2.50 22.90
N ASN A 151 10.40 1.48 23.68
CA ASN A 151 10.87 0.23 23.09
C ASN A 151 9.70 -0.53 22.46
N LEU A 152 9.83 -0.95 21.20
CA LEU A 152 8.81 -1.73 20.49
C LEU A 152 8.62 -3.09 21.16
N SER A 153 7.37 -3.46 21.46
CA SER A 153 7.05 -4.86 21.79
C SER A 153 6.94 -5.71 20.51
N VAL A 154 6.95 -7.04 20.66
CA VAL A 154 6.75 -7.96 19.53
C VAL A 154 5.36 -7.73 18.91
N ASP A 155 4.34 -7.52 19.74
CA ASP A 155 2.96 -7.28 19.31
C ASP A 155 2.85 -5.98 18.51
N ASP A 156 3.52 -4.90 18.95
CA ASP A 156 3.55 -3.64 18.20
C ASP A 156 4.18 -3.82 16.82
N GLU A 157 5.22 -4.64 16.69
CA GLU A 157 5.89 -4.88 15.41
C GLU A 157 4.95 -5.56 14.39
N HIS A 158 4.07 -6.45 14.84
CA HIS A 158 3.09 -7.11 13.98
C HIS A 158 2.05 -6.13 13.42
N THR A 159 1.80 -5.00 14.10
CA THR A 159 0.85 -3.98 13.61
C THR A 159 1.40 -3.09 12.49
N LEU A 160 2.72 -3.12 12.24
CA LEU A 160 3.39 -2.25 11.28
C LEU A 160 3.40 -2.86 9.87
N THR A 161 3.05 -2.05 8.87
CA THR A 161 3.34 -2.40 7.47
C THR A 161 4.85 -2.40 7.21
N SER A 162 5.26 -3.06 6.13
CA SER A 162 6.66 -3.13 5.70
C SER A 162 7.29 -1.74 5.54
N SER A 163 6.55 -0.78 4.97
CA SER A 163 7.00 0.61 4.86
C SER A 163 7.16 1.30 6.21
N GLU A 164 6.26 1.02 7.15
CA GLU A 164 6.28 1.61 8.48
C GLU A 164 7.41 1.03 9.33
N LYS A 165 7.73 -0.26 9.19
CA LYS A 165 8.89 -0.88 9.86
C LYS A 165 10.20 -0.18 9.49
N VAL A 166 10.39 0.14 8.21
CA VAL A 166 11.56 0.89 7.75
C VAL A 166 11.58 2.29 8.34
N PHE A 167 10.45 2.99 8.35
CA PHE A 167 10.32 4.33 8.93
C PHE A 167 10.61 4.32 10.44
N TYR A 168 9.94 3.43 11.18
CA TYR A 168 10.10 3.23 12.62
C TYR A 168 11.57 3.02 13.00
N LYS A 169 12.27 2.11 12.31
CA LYS A 169 13.68 1.81 12.59
C LYS A 169 14.57 3.06 12.50
N LYS A 170 14.34 3.91 11.49
CA LYS A 170 15.11 5.16 11.32
C LYS A 170 14.75 6.19 12.39
N VAL A 171 13.46 6.41 12.62
CA VAL A 171 12.98 7.42 13.58
C VAL A 171 13.30 7.04 15.01
N SER A 172 13.10 5.79 15.42
CA SER A 172 13.43 5.32 16.76
C SER A 172 14.92 5.50 17.06
N LYS A 173 15.81 5.21 16.09
CA LYS A 173 17.26 5.47 16.24
C LYS A 173 17.54 6.96 16.49
N LEU A 174 16.91 7.86 15.74
CA LEU A 174 17.06 9.31 15.91
C LEU A 174 16.55 9.79 17.27
N ILE A 175 15.37 9.32 17.69
CA ILE A 175 14.78 9.68 18.98
C ILE A 175 15.66 9.19 20.13
N LYS A 176 16.16 7.95 20.07
CA LYS A 176 17.07 7.41 21.10
C LYS A 176 18.36 8.21 21.18
N ALA A 177 19.03 8.46 20.05
CA ALA A 177 20.26 9.24 20.01
C ALA A 177 20.08 10.67 20.57
N TRP A 178 18.98 11.33 20.21
CA TRP A 178 18.66 12.66 20.75
C TRP A 178 18.41 12.63 22.25
N ARG A 179 17.66 11.63 22.75
CA ARG A 179 17.40 11.49 24.19
C ARG A 179 18.67 11.17 24.97
N GLU A 180 19.50 10.27 24.46
CA GLU A 180 20.80 9.94 25.05
C GLU A 180 21.65 11.19 25.19
N PHE A 181 21.79 12.01 24.15
CA PHE A 181 22.57 13.25 24.21
C PHE A 181 22.21 14.16 25.40
N PHE A 182 20.93 14.26 25.77
CA PHE A 182 20.49 15.10 26.91
C PHE A 182 20.40 14.35 28.24
N LEU A 183 20.25 13.02 28.24
CA LEU A 183 20.00 12.23 29.46
C LEU A 183 21.23 11.46 29.96
N SER A 184 22.15 11.07 29.08
CA SER A 184 23.45 10.54 29.49
C SER A 184 24.36 11.72 29.81
N GLY A 185 24.46 12.07 31.09
CA GLY A 185 25.35 13.13 31.55
C GLY A 185 26.80 12.86 31.13
N ILE A 186 27.27 13.60 30.13
CA ILE A 186 28.67 13.96 29.90
C ILE A 186 28.75 15.46 30.11
#